data_AF-K2BFV6-F1
#
_entry.id   AF-K2BFV6-F1
#
_cell.length_a   1.000
_cell.length_b   1.000
_cell.length_c   1.000
_cell.angle_alpha   90.00
_cell.angle_beta   90.00
_cell.angle_gamma   90.00
#
_symmetry.space_group_name_H-M   'P 1'
#
loop_
_entity.id
_entity.type
_entity.pdbx_description
1 polymer ?
#
loop_
_entity_poly.entity_id
_entity_poly.type
_entity_poly.pdbx_seq_one_letter_code
_entity_poly.pdbx_strand_id
1 'polypeptide(L)'
;MSLSINTIRQCIMSALIGCATLVIGVIYYMEYELPNTQELNTVQLQVPLQIYTKDNKLIATIGEKRRIPLPYQEIPKPLINAVLATEDQRYFKHNGIDLPGLARATIELVA
;
A
#
# COMPACT_ATOMS: atom_id res chain seq x y z
N MET A 1 28.13 21.90 35.57
CA MET A 1 26.99 22.33 34.73
C MET A 1 25.95 21.21 34.75
N SER A 2 25.11 21.15 35.79
CA SER A 2 24.12 20.07 35.96
C SER A 2 22.84 20.47 35.24
N LEU A 3 22.55 19.86 34.07
CA LEU A 3 21.23 19.99 33.46
C LEU A 3 20.18 19.52 34.48
N SER A 4 19.24 20.40 34.82
CA SER A 4 18.11 20.02 35.67
C SER A 4 17.22 19.02 34.92
N ILE A 5 16.71 18.01 35.64
CA ILE A 5 15.77 16.99 35.10
C ILE A 5 14.63 17.65 34.31
N ASN A 6 14.21 18.86 34.72
CA ASN A 6 13.14 19.61 34.09
C ASN A 6 13.50 20.13 32.70
N THR A 7 14.75 20.54 32.47
CA THR A 7 15.22 21.01 31.15
C THR A 7 15.30 19.86 30.16
N ILE A 8 15.79 18.69 30.61
CA ILE A 8 15.83 17.47 29.79
C ILE A 8 14.41 17.07 29.40
N ARG A 9 13.47 17.07 30.36
CA ARG A 9 12.04 16.78 30.10
C ARG A 9 11.43 17.74 29.08
N GLN A 10 11.72 19.04 29.17
CA GLN A 10 11.24 20.05 28.24
C GLN A 10 11.76 19.81 26.82
N CYS A 11 13.05 19.49 26.66
CA CYS A 11 13.64 19.17 25.36
C CYS A 11 13.03 17.92 24.72
N ILE A 12 12.79 16.86 25.50
CA ILE A 12 12.13 15.64 25.01
C ILE A 12 10.70 15.96 24.55
N MET A 13 9.94 16.72 25.34
CA MET A 13 8.57 17.10 24.98
C MET A 13 8.54 17.97 23.72
N SER A 14 9.44 18.94 23.58
CA SER A 14 9.50 19.75 22.36
C SER A 14 9.89 18.94 21.13
N ALA A 15 10.79 17.96 21.27
CA ALA A 15 11.20 17.08 20.17
C ALA A 15 10.04 16.17 19.72
N LEU A 16 9.28 15.60 20.67
CA LEU A 16 8.10 14.80 20.38
C LEU A 16 7.01 15.61 19.66
N ILE A 17 6.74 16.83 20.14
CA ILE A 17 5.77 17.74 19.50
C ILE A 17 6.25 18.10 18.09
N GLY A 18 7.53 18.43 17.91
CA GLY A 18 8.13 18.71 16.60
C GLY A 18 7.94 17.54 15.63
N CYS A 19 8.29 16.33 16.03
CA CYS A 19 8.07 15.13 15.21
C CYS A 19 6.59 14.92 14.88
N ALA A 20 5.68 15.06 15.85
CA ALA A 20 4.24 14.92 15.60
C ALA A 20 3.74 15.95 14.57
N THR A 21 4.17 17.21 14.68
CA THR A 21 3.80 18.26 13.72
C THR A 21 4.32 17.97 12.31
N LEU A 22 5.54 17.43 12.17
CA LEU A 22 6.09 17.03 10.88
C LEU A 22 5.28 15.88 10.26
N VAL A 23 4.96 14.84 11.04
CA VAL A 23 4.15 13.70 10.56
C VAL A 23 2.78 14.17 10.10
N ILE A 24 2.11 15.01 10.90
CA ILE A 24 0.81 15.58 10.54
C ILE A 24 0.91 16.43 9.27
N GLY A 25 1.96 17.27 9.16
CA GLY A 25 2.21 18.07 7.96
C GLY A 25 2.40 17.24 6.70
N VAL A 26 3.13 16.12 6.79
CA VAL A 26 3.30 15.18 5.68
C VAL A 26 1.98 14.51 5.31
N ILE A 27 1.16 14.09 6.28
CA ILE A 27 -0.15 13.49 6.01
C ILE A 27 -1.06 14.48 5.26
N TYR A 28 -1.13 15.73 5.71
CA TYR A 28 -1.92 16.76 5.03
C TYR A 28 -1.39 17.08 3.63
N TYR A 29 -0.08 17.12 3.45
CA TYR A 29 0.54 17.30 2.14
C TYR A 29 0.16 16.17 1.18
N MET A 30 0.24 14.92 1.65
CA MET A 30 -0.15 13.75 0.86
C MET A 30 -1.63 13.80 0.49
N GLU A 31 -2.51 14.16 1.43
CA GLU A 31 -3.96 14.28 1.16
C GLU A 31 -4.27 15.32 0.07
N TYR A 32 -3.50 16.41 0.01
CA TYR A 32 -3.66 17.43 -1.02
C TYR A 32 -3.26 16.95 -2.43
N GLU A 33 -2.21 16.13 -2.55
CA GLU A 33 -1.75 15.60 -3.84
C GLU A 33 -2.52 14.34 -4.29
N LEU A 34 -3.09 13.58 -3.34
CA LEU A 34 -3.73 12.32 -3.65
C LEU A 34 -5.09 12.53 -4.35
N PRO A 35 -5.37 11.79 -5.43
CA PRO A 35 -6.66 11.85 -6.11
C PRO A 35 -7.78 11.35 -5.20
N ASN A 36 -9.01 11.76 -5.51
CA ASN A 36 -10.17 11.36 -4.72
C ASN A 36 -10.32 9.83 -4.71
N THR A 37 -10.45 9.25 -3.52
CA THR A 37 -10.59 7.79 -3.31
C THR A 37 -11.80 7.19 -4.01
N GLN A 38 -12.82 7.99 -4.35
CA GLN A 38 -13.98 7.53 -5.11
C GLN A 38 -13.62 7.07 -6.53
N GLU A 39 -12.58 7.65 -7.13
CA GLU A 39 -12.07 7.24 -8.46
C GLU A 39 -11.39 5.87 -8.42
N LEU A 40 -10.88 5.45 -7.25
CA LEU A 40 -10.27 4.14 -7.06
C LEU A 40 -11.30 3.00 -7.08
N ASN A 41 -12.58 3.30 -6.83
CA ASN A 41 -13.64 2.30 -6.85
C ASN A 41 -14.11 1.96 -8.28
N THR A 42 -13.77 2.79 -9.27
CA THR A 42 -14.27 2.67 -10.65
C THR A 42 -13.15 2.43 -11.66
N VAL A 43 -12.06 1.78 -11.25
CA VAL A 43 -10.94 1.46 -12.13
C VAL A 43 -11.39 0.53 -13.26
N GLN A 44 -11.48 1.10 -14.47
CA GLN A 44 -11.72 0.32 -15.68
C GLN A 44 -10.39 -0.29 -16.14
N LEU A 45 -10.24 -1.60 -15.94
CA LEU A 45 -9.10 -2.32 -16.48
C LEU A 45 -9.19 -2.33 -18.01
N GLN A 46 -8.10 -1.98 -18.68
CA GLN A 46 -7.94 -2.23 -20.11
C GLN A 46 -7.98 -3.75 -20.36
N VAL A 47 -9.10 -4.25 -20.86
CA VAL A 47 -9.28 -5.65 -21.26
C VAL A 47 -9.00 -5.77 -22.75
N PRO A 48 -8.17 -6.73 -23.19
CA PRO A 48 -7.88 -6.90 -24.60
C PRO A 48 -9.09 -7.50 -25.34
N LEU A 49 -9.23 -7.14 -26.61
CA LEU A 49 -10.19 -7.78 -27.50
C LEU A 49 -9.76 -9.23 -27.76
N GLN A 50 -10.67 -10.18 -27.55
CA GLN A 50 -10.43 -11.59 -27.82
C GLN A 50 -11.30 -12.05 -28.99
N ILE A 51 -10.67 -12.70 -29.97
CA ILE A 51 -11.34 -13.24 -31.15
C ILE A 51 -11.44 -14.75 -30.98
N TYR A 52 -12.66 -15.29 -31.05
CA TYR A 52 -12.95 -16.71 -30.89
C TYR A 52 -13.52 -17.31 -32.17
N THR A 53 -13.27 -18.61 -32.37
CA THR A 53 -13.98 -19.45 -33.34
C THR A 53 -15.41 -19.75 -32.88
N LYS A 54 -16.25 -20.26 -33.79
CA LYS A 54 -17.63 -20.67 -33.47
C LYS A 54 -17.69 -21.78 -32.41
N ASP A 55 -16.64 -22.60 -32.29
CA ASP A 55 -16.45 -23.63 -31.28
C ASP A 55 -15.69 -23.15 -30.03
N ASN A 56 -15.68 -21.84 -29.75
CA ASN A 56 -15.08 -21.20 -28.56
C ASN A 56 -13.56 -21.36 -28.39
N LYS A 57 -12.80 -21.67 -29.44
CA LYS A 57 -11.33 -21.63 -29.38
C LYS A 57 -10.83 -20.21 -29.60
N LEU A 58 -9.95 -19.75 -28.71
CA LEU A 58 -9.29 -18.45 -28.80
C LEU A 58 -8.34 -18.43 -30.02
N ILE A 59 -8.55 -17.49 -30.93
CA ILE A 59 -7.73 -17.27 -32.13
C ILE A 59 -6.63 -16.25 -31.83
N ALA A 60 -7.03 -15.10 -31.31
CA ALA A 60 -6.13 -13.98 -31.08
C ALA A 60 -6.61 -13.09 -29.92
N THR A 61 -5.67 -12.39 -29.31
CA THR A 61 -5.90 -11.37 -28.29
C THR A 61 -5.23 -10.08 -28.75
N ILE A 62 -6.01 -9.02 -28.93
CA ILE A 62 -5.57 -7.71 -29.43
C ILE A 62 -5.72 -6.70 -28.30
N GLY A 63 -4.61 -6.11 -27.88
CA GLY A 63 -4.55 -5.09 -26.85
C GLY A 63 -3.16 -5.03 -26.22
N GLU A 64 -2.78 -3.86 -25.70
CA GLU A 64 -1.47 -3.66 -25.07
C GLU A 64 -1.29 -4.54 -23.83
N LYS A 65 -2.36 -4.72 -23.06
CA LYS A 65 -2.35 -5.46 -21.80
C LYS A 65 -3.13 -6.75 -21.94
N ARG A 66 -2.47 -7.87 -21.63
CA ARG A 66 -3.09 -9.20 -21.56
C ARG A 66 -3.70 -9.39 -20.18
N ARG A 67 -4.95 -8.95 -20.01
CA ARG A 67 -5.69 -9.02 -18.74
C ARG A 67 -6.95 -9.86 -18.89
N ILE A 68 -7.21 -10.70 -17.89
CA ILE A 68 -8.48 -11.42 -17.73
C ILE A 68 -8.99 -11.04 -16.34
N PRO A 69 -9.96 -10.11 -16.23
CA PRO A 69 -10.56 -9.76 -14.95
C PRO A 69 -11.21 -10.99 -14.32
N LEU A 70 -10.94 -11.21 -13.04
CA LEU A 70 -11.49 -12.32 -12.28
C LEU A 70 -12.03 -11.78 -10.94
N PRO A 71 -13.24 -12.14 -10.52
CA PRO A 71 -13.72 -11.77 -9.20
C PRO A 71 -12.89 -12.46 -8.12
N TYR A 72 -12.73 -11.80 -6.97
CA TYR A 72 -11.84 -12.26 -5.90
C TYR A 72 -12.15 -13.69 -5.43
N GLN A 73 -13.43 -14.08 -5.41
CA GLN A 73 -13.90 -15.38 -4.95
C GLN A 73 -13.49 -16.53 -5.89
N GLU A 74 -13.18 -16.23 -7.15
CA GLU A 74 -12.71 -17.22 -8.13
C GLU A 74 -11.18 -17.41 -8.08
N ILE A 75 -10.45 -16.57 -7.35
CA ILE A 75 -9.00 -16.70 -7.20
C ILE A 75 -8.68 -17.90 -6.29
N PRO A 76 -7.83 -18.85 -6.73
CA PRO A 76 -7.43 -19.98 -5.90
C PRO A 76 -6.77 -19.52 -4.58
N LYS A 77 -7.23 -20.06 -3.45
CA LYS A 77 -6.64 -19.77 -2.12
C LYS A 77 -5.11 -19.95 -2.07
N PRO A 78 -4.51 -20.99 -2.68
CA PRO A 78 -3.05 -21.12 -2.70
C PRO A 78 -2.35 -19.94 -3.39
N LEU A 79 -2.94 -19.38 -4.44
CA LEU A 79 -2.39 -18.21 -5.14
C LEU A 79 -2.47 -16.95 -4.27
N ILE A 80 -3.61 -16.71 -3.62
CA ILE A 80 -3.76 -15.61 -2.66
C ILE A 80 -2.69 -15.72 -1.57
N ASN A 81 -2.56 -16.90 -0.97
CA ASN A 81 -1.59 -17.13 0.10
C ASN A 81 -0.13 -16.96 -0.37
N ALA A 82 0.20 -17.37 -1.59
CA ALA A 82 1.54 -17.22 -2.14
C ALA A 82 1.92 -15.74 -2.34
N VAL A 83 0.99 -14.92 -2.86
CA VAL A 83 1.19 -13.48 -3.03
C VAL A 83 1.33 -12.80 -1.67
N LEU A 84 0.44 -13.09 -0.71
CA LEU A 84 0.53 -12.55 0.64
C LEU A 84 1.84 -12.98 1.34
N ALA A 85 2.27 -14.23 1.15
CA ALA A 85 3.52 -14.70 1.75
C ALA A 85 4.76 -13.92 1.27
N THR A 86 4.72 -13.43 0.03
CA THR A 86 5.84 -12.78 -0.67
C THR A 86 5.81 -11.27 -0.54
N GLU A 87 4.66 -10.65 -0.80
CA GLU A 87 4.51 -9.20 -0.88
C GLU A 87 4.16 -8.59 0.48
N ASP A 88 3.11 -9.12 1.13
CA ASP A 88 2.60 -8.57 2.38
C ASP A 88 1.84 -9.64 3.21
N GLN A 89 2.55 -10.21 4.17
CA GLN A 89 2.03 -11.27 5.05
C GLN A 89 0.95 -10.78 6.01
N ARG A 90 0.85 -9.47 6.23
CA ARG A 90 -0.08 -8.86 7.17
C ARG A 90 -1.11 -7.97 6.48
N TYR A 91 -1.22 -8.04 5.16
CA TYR A 91 -2.15 -7.26 4.35
C TYR A 91 -3.56 -7.12 4.98
N PHE A 92 -4.17 -8.25 5.36
CA PHE A 92 -5.52 -8.26 5.96
C PHE A 92 -5.58 -7.89 7.45
N LYS A 93 -4.44 -7.60 8.08
CA LYS A 93 -4.31 -7.25 9.51
C LYS A 93 -4.06 -5.77 9.73
N HIS A 94 -3.88 -4.97 8.68
CA HIS A 94 -3.66 -3.53 8.78
C HIS A 94 -4.43 -2.74 7.73
N ASN A 95 -4.75 -1.48 8.05
CA ASN A 95 -5.51 -0.59 7.18
C ASN A 95 -4.58 0.27 6.30
N GLY A 96 -3.64 -0.40 5.60
CA GLY A 96 -2.71 0.22 4.64
C GLY A 96 -1.28 0.43 5.15
N ILE A 97 -1.05 0.73 6.43
CA ILE A 97 0.31 0.93 6.98
C ILE A 97 0.69 -0.21 7.94
N ASP A 98 1.74 -0.95 7.59
CA ASP A 98 2.31 -2.01 8.41
C ASP A 98 3.35 -1.45 9.41
N LEU A 99 2.90 -0.95 10.57
CA LEU A 99 3.78 -0.34 11.57
C LEU A 99 4.94 -1.24 12.03
N PRO A 100 4.75 -2.54 12.34
CA PRO A 100 5.87 -3.42 12.67
C PRO A 100 6.81 -3.69 11.50
N GLY A 101 6.33 -3.62 10.25
CA GLY A 101 7.14 -3.76 9.05
C GLY A 101 8.02 -2.54 8.86
N LEU A 102 7.42 -1.34 8.98
CA LEU A 102 8.11 -0.06 8.88
C LEU A 102 9.19 0.07 9.96
N ALA A 103 8.89 -0.25 11.22
CA ALA A 103 9.87 -0.20 12.30
C ALA A 103 11.07 -1.11 12.02
N ARG A 104 10.82 -2.33 11.51
CA ARG A 104 11.89 -3.28 11.15
C ARG A 104 12.74 -2.75 10.00
N ALA A 105 12.11 -2.19 8.97
CA ALA A 105 12.81 -1.58 7.84
C ALA A 105 13.63 -0.35 8.25
N THR A 106 13.13 0.49 9.17
CA THR A 106 13.89 1.62 9.71
C THR A 106 15.11 1.16 10.50
N ILE A 107 14.97 0.11 11.32
CA ILE A 107 16.11 -0.46 12.05
C ILE A 107 17.15 -0.99 11.06
N GLU A 108 16.73 -1.77 10.06
CA GLU A 108 17.64 -2.32 9.03
C GLU A 108 18.32 -1.22 8.20
N LEU A 109 17.63 -0.13 7.91
CA LEU A 109 18.17 1.00 7.15
C LEU A 109 19.22 1.80 7.94
N VAL A 110 19.06 1.87 9.26
CA VAL A 110 19.93 2.67 10.14
C VAL A 110 21.09 1.85 10.73
N ALA A 111 20.92 0.53 10.86
CA ALA A 111 21.96 -0.41 11.30
C ALA A 111 23.05 -0.59 10.22
#